data_AF-A0A813YEW0-F1
#
_entry.id   AF-A0A813YEW0-F1
#
_cell.length_a   1.000
_cell.length_b   1.000
_cell.length_c   1.000
_cell.angle_alpha   90.00
_cell.angle_beta   90.00
_cell.angle_gamma   90.00
#
_symmetry.space_group_name_H-M   'P 1'
#
loop_
_entity.id
_entity.type
_entity.pdbx_description
1 polymer ?
#
loop_
_entity_poly.entity_id
_entity_poly.type
_entity_poly.pdbx_seq_one_letter_code
_entity_poly.pdbx_strand_id
1 'polypeptide(L)'
;MSTGSTTYNSDLGTYDLFKQLEQEFDHYVSSSNWRNELHCQSFEITPEFVLKVIYPKMKQEAETLAEKIATTVANRTERWGPATSTTLAHRIIEILFSNGIRRGSIPSEDKFLQRREMLIRNALTSSDGLRFSILMLPNRDRNKAKNDGYLPDLGEVISLLQLWSIVKAMLIATEQFALILIKIFKKVDASVKTIADVQKSIETILTTEKTSIIDSQQRQDNHFRLDILREELNNGYNVANVEKAELLLRELAHRNCTVAWFLQSITEVIQVQTKSIRLFVVQDARRYACYDTDLNEHIQAYSRCLNQIVVQLGISENIILTSHEQLEQEYAHRQDLEMFIKQRAEVYSDKFEKFSQPFFQAKSDLMFCTTRENFLALVDKLSLNSNISQLIEPILHSRYHPELADAQLSSSDELKILAQIYQPQVGDTNRELLRQHLLFSCLINATRYICSYESQTSAKNDYQLDDIQFLLPGTVRLSIHNKPSNCEQFLIKCGPNLHRQPWHGTAGLRLRKNKGQRSMSFEIRLSFEYKVDKYIPIFIKKDSATSNRHHDHLATLARIDQPILWIHSNLAQLYVSDDNDLSRIFDKANKIRLI
;
A
#
# COMPACT_ATOMS: atom_id res chain seq x y z
N MET A 1 18.31 -3.65 -26.39
CA MET A 1 17.57 -3.20 -25.20
C MET A 1 16.22 -3.93 -25.21
N SER A 2 16.00 -4.83 -24.26
CA SER A 2 14.73 -5.57 -24.15
C SER A 2 13.65 -4.59 -23.69
N THR A 3 12.72 -4.25 -24.59
CA THR A 3 11.47 -3.57 -24.25
C THR A 3 10.60 -4.58 -23.52
N GLY A 4 10.90 -4.81 -22.23
CA GLY A 4 10.03 -5.59 -21.37
C GLY A 4 8.64 -4.95 -21.41
N SER A 5 7.66 -5.69 -21.95
CA SER A 5 6.26 -5.28 -21.95
C SER A 5 5.83 -5.14 -20.50
N THR A 6 5.81 -3.92 -19.98
CA THR A 6 5.06 -3.60 -18.78
C THR A 6 3.60 -3.73 -19.13
N THR A 7 3.03 -4.92 -18.96
CA THR A 7 1.58 -5.06 -18.84
C THR A 7 1.19 -4.21 -17.64
N TYR A 8 0.53 -3.09 -17.89
CA TYR A 8 -0.23 -2.44 -16.84
C TYR A 8 -1.25 -3.49 -16.39
N ASN A 9 -1.56 -3.56 -15.10
CA ASN A 9 -2.63 -4.44 -14.65
C ASN A 9 -3.94 -3.92 -15.27
N SER A 10 -4.23 -4.35 -16.51
CA SER A 10 -5.55 -4.28 -17.08
C SER A 10 -6.37 -5.22 -16.21
N ASP A 11 -7.25 -4.64 -15.41
CA ASP A 11 -8.32 -5.36 -14.74
C ASP A 11 -9.25 -5.92 -15.84
N LEU A 12 -8.79 -6.96 -16.56
CA LEU A 12 -9.42 -7.57 -17.74
C LEU A 12 -10.82 -8.15 -17.47
N GLY A 13 -11.31 -8.08 -16.23
CA GLY A 13 -12.67 -8.46 -15.85
C GLY A 13 -13.54 -7.27 -15.41
N THR A 14 -13.09 -6.02 -15.55
CA THR A 14 -13.88 -4.86 -15.10
C THR A 14 -15.15 -4.68 -15.91
N TYR A 15 -15.01 -4.67 -17.24
CA TYR A 15 -16.14 -4.54 -18.14
C TYR A 15 -17.10 -5.73 -17.99
N ASP A 16 -16.56 -6.95 -17.92
CA ASP A 16 -17.34 -8.17 -17.70
C ASP A 16 -18.09 -8.15 -16.36
N LEU A 17 -17.47 -7.62 -15.30
CA LEU A 17 -18.12 -7.42 -14.01
C LEU A 17 -19.28 -6.43 -14.12
N PHE A 18 -19.11 -5.30 -14.82
CA PHE A 18 -20.21 -4.35 -15.04
C PHE A 18 -21.34 -4.97 -15.89
N LYS A 19 -21.00 -5.81 -16.88
CA LYS A 19 -21.98 -6.59 -17.65
C LYS A 19 -22.75 -7.60 -16.79
N GLN A 20 -22.05 -8.30 -15.90
CA GLN A 20 -22.69 -9.21 -14.94
C GLN A 20 -23.60 -8.43 -13.99
N LEU A 21 -23.10 -7.32 -13.42
CA LEU A 21 -23.86 -6.47 -12.52
C LEU A 21 -25.09 -5.87 -13.20
N GLU A 22 -25.04 -5.49 -14.47
CA GLU A 22 -26.21 -5.04 -15.24
C GLU A 22 -27.33 -6.09 -15.22
N GLN A 23 -26.98 -7.36 -15.52
CA GLN A 23 -27.93 -8.47 -15.53
C GLN A 23 -28.51 -8.74 -14.15
N GLU A 24 -27.66 -8.70 -13.11
CA GLU A 24 -28.08 -8.92 -11.73
C GLU A 24 -28.87 -7.75 -11.16
N PHE A 25 -28.60 -6.51 -11.59
CA PHE A 25 -29.29 -5.31 -11.10
C PHE A 25 -30.74 -5.26 -11.58
N ASP A 26 -31.01 -5.62 -12.83
CA ASP A 26 -32.38 -5.74 -13.35
C ASP A 26 -33.15 -6.86 -12.63
N HIS A 27 -32.48 -7.97 -12.32
CA HIS A 27 -33.06 -9.00 -11.45
C HIS A 27 -33.28 -8.49 -10.03
N TYR A 28 -32.35 -7.74 -9.45
CA TYR A 28 -32.44 -7.19 -8.10
C TYR A 28 -33.60 -6.19 -7.96
N VAL A 29 -33.75 -5.24 -8.89
CA VAL A 29 -34.84 -4.25 -8.89
C VAL A 29 -36.21 -4.93 -9.00
N SER A 30 -36.29 -6.06 -9.71
CA SER A 30 -37.52 -6.84 -9.85
C SER A 30 -37.76 -7.85 -8.71
N SER A 31 -36.74 -8.24 -7.94
CA SER A 31 -36.78 -9.33 -6.94
C SER A 31 -36.53 -8.89 -5.50
N SER A 32 -36.55 -7.58 -5.20
CA SER A 32 -36.19 -6.95 -3.91
C SER A 32 -37.06 -7.33 -2.69
N ASN A 33 -37.68 -8.51 -2.70
CA ASN A 33 -38.35 -9.14 -1.58
C ASN A 33 -37.42 -9.30 -0.37
N TRP A 34 -36.12 -9.59 -0.56
CA TRP A 34 -35.21 -9.83 0.57
C TRP A 34 -34.96 -8.58 1.44
N ARG A 35 -35.04 -7.36 0.88
CA ARG A 35 -34.96 -6.12 1.68
C ARG A 35 -36.26 -5.84 2.42
N ASN A 36 -37.40 -6.24 1.84
CA ASN A 36 -38.70 -6.19 2.53
C ASN A 36 -38.80 -7.25 3.64
N GLU A 37 -38.03 -8.35 3.53
CA GLU A 37 -37.89 -9.39 4.55
C GLU A 37 -36.93 -9.02 5.70
N LEU A 38 -36.09 -8.00 5.53
CA LEU A 38 -35.23 -7.49 6.60
C LEU A 38 -35.94 -6.39 7.38
N HIS A 39 -35.95 -6.52 8.71
CA HIS A 39 -36.53 -5.52 9.61
C HIS A 39 -35.83 -4.14 9.55
N CYS A 40 -34.64 -4.04 8.94
CA CYS A 40 -33.82 -2.84 8.94
C CYS A 40 -33.09 -2.65 7.59
N GLN A 41 -33.22 -1.45 7.00
CA GLN A 41 -32.62 -1.08 5.71
C GLN A 41 -31.21 -0.46 5.84
N SER A 42 -30.85 -0.01 7.04
CA SER A 42 -29.55 0.60 7.36
C SER A 42 -29.33 0.60 8.86
N PHE A 43 -28.09 0.48 9.32
CA PHE A 43 -27.77 0.63 10.74
C PHE A 43 -27.03 1.92 11.04
N GLU A 44 -27.09 2.38 12.29
CA GLU A 44 -26.32 3.52 12.79
C GLU A 44 -25.43 3.11 13.97
N ILE A 45 -24.23 3.66 14.04
CA ILE A 45 -23.32 3.54 15.19
C ILE A 45 -22.86 4.90 15.67
N THR A 46 -22.55 5.04 16.96
CA THR A 46 -22.02 6.30 17.51
C THR A 46 -20.53 6.45 17.17
N PRO A 47 -20.02 7.69 17.04
CA PRO A 47 -18.58 7.92 16.91
C PRO A 47 -17.76 7.32 18.04
N GLU A 48 -18.28 7.37 19.27
CA GLU A 48 -17.63 6.80 20.44
C GLU A 48 -17.42 5.28 20.30
N PHE A 49 -18.41 4.57 19.77
CA PHE A 49 -18.29 3.13 19.52
C PHE A 49 -17.18 2.81 18.51
N VAL A 50 -17.04 3.62 17.44
CA VAL A 50 -15.94 3.46 16.47
C VAL A 50 -14.59 3.65 17.15
N LEU A 51 -14.42 4.74 17.89
CA LEU A 51 -13.15 5.14 18.50
C LEU A 51 -12.73 4.24 19.66
N LYS A 52 -13.68 3.79 20.49
CA LYS A 52 -13.40 2.99 21.70
C LYS A 52 -13.49 1.48 21.50
N VAL A 53 -14.14 1.01 20.43
CA VAL A 53 -14.34 -0.42 20.19
C VAL A 53 -13.76 -0.88 18.86
N ILE A 54 -14.19 -0.29 17.74
CA ILE A 54 -13.82 -0.79 16.41
C ILE A 54 -12.33 -0.56 16.14
N TYR A 55 -11.85 0.68 16.26
CA TYR A 55 -10.45 1.03 15.99
C TYR A 55 -9.45 0.28 16.88
N PRO A 56 -9.64 0.19 18.22
CA PRO A 56 -8.76 -0.59 19.08
C PRO A 56 -8.72 -2.08 18.72
N LYS A 57 -9.86 -2.72 18.44
CA LYS A 57 -9.91 -4.14 18.04
C LYS A 57 -9.18 -4.37 16.71
N MET A 58 -9.36 -3.49 15.73
CA MET A 58 -8.65 -3.59 14.45
C MET A 58 -7.14 -3.40 14.64
N LYS A 59 -6.71 -2.44 15.47
CA LYS A 59 -5.30 -2.23 15.79
C LYS A 59 -4.68 -3.44 16.47
N GLN A 60 -5.37 -4.04 17.45
CA GLN A 60 -4.89 -5.25 18.14
C GLN A 60 -4.69 -6.43 17.19
N GLU A 61 -5.58 -6.61 16.20
CA GLU A 61 -5.41 -7.64 15.18
C GLU A 61 -4.22 -7.35 14.25
N ALA A 62 -3.94 -6.07 13.96
CA ALA A 62 -2.75 -5.66 13.22
C ALA A 62 -1.45 -5.92 14.01
N GLU A 63 -1.46 -5.71 15.34
CA GLU A 63 -0.35 -6.06 16.24
C GLU A 63 -0.11 -7.56 16.25
N THR A 64 -1.17 -8.35 16.39
CA THR A 64 -1.11 -9.83 16.37
C THR A 64 -0.55 -10.33 15.04
N LEU A 65 -0.93 -9.70 13.91
CA LEU A 65 -0.38 -10.01 12.60
C LEU A 65 1.12 -9.70 12.54
N ALA A 66 1.54 -8.53 13.02
CA ALA A 66 2.93 -8.10 13.04
C ALA A 66 3.82 -9.06 13.86
N GLU A 67 3.38 -9.43 15.06
CA GLU A 67 4.07 -10.39 15.94
C GLU A 67 4.24 -11.75 15.27
N LYS A 68 3.17 -12.26 14.63
CA LYS A 68 3.20 -13.53 13.92
C LYS A 68 4.21 -13.51 12.77
N ILE A 69 4.26 -12.42 12.01
CA ILE A 69 5.20 -12.25 10.89
C ILE A 69 6.64 -12.21 11.43
N ALA A 70 6.92 -11.34 12.39
CA ALA A 70 8.24 -11.20 12.99
C ALA A 70 8.75 -12.52 13.59
N THR A 71 7.91 -13.22 14.37
CA THR A 71 8.24 -14.53 14.96
C THR A 71 8.50 -15.60 13.90
N THR A 72 7.72 -15.61 12.82
CA THR A 72 7.94 -16.55 11.71
C THR A 72 9.28 -16.31 11.03
N VAL A 73 9.64 -15.04 10.80
CA VAL A 73 10.92 -14.64 10.22
C VAL A 73 12.08 -15.00 11.15
N ALA A 74 11.99 -14.66 12.43
CA ALA A 74 13.01 -15.02 13.43
C ALA A 74 13.28 -16.52 13.44
N ASN A 75 12.24 -17.35 13.54
CA ASN A 75 12.35 -18.81 13.51
C ASN A 75 12.99 -19.35 12.22
N ARG A 76 12.74 -18.72 11.06
CA ARG A 76 13.37 -19.12 9.80
C ARG A 76 14.85 -18.76 9.79
N THR A 77 15.19 -17.53 10.14
CA THR A 77 16.59 -17.07 10.16
C THR A 77 17.45 -17.84 11.17
N GLU A 78 16.86 -18.34 12.27
CA GLU A 78 17.55 -19.19 13.25
C GLU A 78 17.75 -20.63 12.77
N ARG A 79 16.83 -21.17 11.94
CA ARG A 79 16.92 -22.53 11.39
C ARG A 79 18.00 -22.70 10.32
N TRP A 80 18.49 -21.62 9.72
CA TRP A 80 19.53 -21.67 8.68
C TRP A 80 20.93 -22.00 9.26
N GLY A 81 20.98 -22.23 10.58
CA GLY A 81 22.15 -22.72 11.30
C GLY A 81 23.23 -21.67 11.50
N PRO A 82 24.30 -22.00 12.24
CA PRO A 82 25.43 -21.10 12.48
C PRO A 82 26.01 -20.55 11.16
N ALA A 83 25.93 -21.31 10.06
CA ALA A 83 26.59 -21.01 8.79
C ALA A 83 26.15 -19.72 8.06
N THR A 84 25.10 -19.02 8.51
CA THR A 84 24.66 -17.75 7.90
C THR A 84 24.50 -16.65 8.96
N SER A 85 25.40 -15.68 8.96
CA SER A 85 25.37 -14.46 9.77
C SER A 85 24.24 -13.53 9.31
N THR A 86 23.00 -13.91 9.59
CA THR A 86 21.82 -13.12 9.21
C THR A 86 21.87 -11.72 9.83
N THR A 87 21.72 -10.69 9.01
CA THR A 87 21.72 -9.27 9.41
C THR A 87 20.32 -8.77 9.73
N LEU A 88 20.19 -7.59 10.35
CA LEU A 88 18.87 -6.96 10.53
C LEU A 88 18.24 -6.63 9.17
N ALA A 89 19.06 -6.16 8.21
CA ALA A 89 18.63 -5.92 6.84
C ALA A 89 18.01 -7.18 6.20
N HIS A 90 18.63 -8.35 6.40
CA HIS A 90 18.11 -9.62 5.91
C HIS A 90 16.75 -9.98 6.55
N ARG A 91 16.60 -9.79 7.87
CA ARG A 91 15.32 -10.01 8.56
C ARG A 91 14.21 -9.09 8.03
N ILE A 92 14.52 -7.83 7.75
CA ILE A 92 13.57 -6.86 7.17
C ILE A 92 13.13 -7.30 5.76
N ILE A 93 14.05 -7.84 4.96
CA ILE A 93 13.73 -8.40 3.64
C ILE A 93 12.80 -9.61 3.75
N GLU A 94 13.07 -10.53 4.67
CA GLU A 94 12.22 -11.69 4.91
C GLU A 94 10.80 -11.29 5.37
N ILE A 95 10.66 -10.20 6.13
CA ILE A 95 9.35 -9.61 6.44
C ILE A 95 8.66 -9.16 5.15
N LEU A 96 9.33 -8.35 4.33
CA LEU A 96 8.79 -7.86 3.06
C LEU A 96 8.45 -9.00 2.07
N PHE A 97 9.10 -10.15 2.20
CA PHE A 97 8.84 -11.34 1.38
C PHE A 97 7.85 -12.35 1.95
N SER A 98 7.37 -12.12 3.17
CA SER A 98 6.36 -12.98 3.81
C SER A 98 5.10 -13.08 2.96
N ASN A 99 4.53 -14.28 2.80
CA ASN A 99 3.42 -14.56 1.86
C ASN A 99 2.15 -13.71 2.08
N GLY A 100 1.94 -13.20 3.30
CA GLY A 100 0.85 -12.27 3.62
C GLY A 100 1.11 -10.82 3.20
N ILE A 101 2.38 -10.44 3.06
CA ILE A 101 2.79 -9.08 2.66
C ILE A 101 3.11 -9.05 1.18
N ARG A 102 3.90 -10.00 0.67
CA ARG A 102 4.44 -9.94 -0.70
C ARG A 102 3.37 -10.15 -1.76
N ARG A 103 3.44 -9.36 -2.83
CA ARG A 103 2.73 -9.57 -4.10
C ARG A 103 3.69 -10.19 -5.13
N GLY A 104 3.23 -11.21 -5.87
CA GLY A 104 4.04 -11.90 -6.90
C GLY A 104 4.89 -13.07 -6.37
N SER A 105 5.86 -13.53 -7.16
CA SER A 105 6.87 -14.57 -6.82
C SER A 105 8.15 -13.95 -6.22
N ILE A 106 8.96 -14.74 -5.51
CA ILE A 106 10.25 -14.27 -4.97
C ILE A 106 11.20 -14.23 -6.17
N PRO A 107 12.00 -13.17 -6.35
CA PRO A 107 13.02 -13.15 -7.40
C PRO A 107 13.94 -14.38 -7.25
N SER A 108 14.18 -15.09 -8.35
CA SER A 108 14.96 -16.33 -8.34
C SER A 108 16.48 -16.09 -8.35
N GLU A 109 16.95 -14.87 -8.62
CA GLU A 109 18.39 -14.60 -8.70
C GLU A 109 18.92 -14.03 -7.38
N ASP A 110 19.94 -14.68 -6.82
CA ASP A 110 20.61 -14.27 -5.58
C ASP A 110 21.17 -12.85 -5.65
N LYS A 111 21.60 -12.40 -6.85
CA LYS A 111 22.07 -11.02 -7.07
C LYS A 111 21.01 -9.97 -6.76
N PHE A 112 19.73 -10.26 -7.01
CA PHE A 112 18.63 -9.35 -6.68
C PHE A 112 18.42 -9.25 -5.16
N LEU A 113 18.53 -10.38 -4.46
CA LEU A 113 18.45 -10.40 -3.00
C LEU A 113 19.58 -9.60 -2.36
N GLN A 114 20.81 -9.80 -2.84
CA GLN A 114 21.99 -9.07 -2.36
C GLN A 114 21.87 -7.55 -2.56
N ARG A 115 21.41 -7.10 -3.74
CA ARG A 115 21.18 -5.67 -4.01
C ARG A 115 20.13 -5.07 -3.08
N ARG A 116 19.03 -5.78 -2.85
CA ARG A 116 17.97 -5.35 -1.93
C ARG A 116 18.47 -5.30 -0.49
N GLU A 117 19.31 -6.25 -0.08
CA GLU A 117 19.92 -6.23 1.25
C GLU A 117 20.85 -5.04 1.42
N MET A 118 21.67 -4.75 0.43
CA MET A 118 22.53 -3.55 0.43
C MET A 118 21.71 -2.26 0.48
N LEU A 119 20.59 -2.20 -0.24
CA LEU A 119 19.69 -1.04 -0.23
C LEU A 119 19.06 -0.81 1.14
N ILE A 120 18.55 -1.86 1.80
CA ILE A 120 18.03 -1.76 3.18
C ILE A 120 19.15 -1.38 4.16
N ARG A 121 20.34 -1.98 4.00
CA ARG A 121 21.49 -1.71 4.87
C ARG A 121 21.94 -0.25 4.78
N ASN A 122 22.05 0.29 3.58
CA ASN A 122 22.40 1.70 3.35
C ASN A 122 21.34 2.64 3.94
N ALA A 123 20.06 2.27 3.85
CA ALA A 123 18.99 3.05 4.45
C ALA A 123 19.03 3.03 5.99
N LEU A 124 19.32 1.86 6.60
CA LEU A 124 19.47 1.71 8.05
C LEU A 124 20.59 2.58 8.63
N THR A 125 21.71 2.73 7.92
CA THR A 125 22.87 3.50 8.37
C THR A 125 22.84 4.98 7.96
N SER A 126 21.78 5.42 7.28
CA SER A 126 21.64 6.81 6.85
C SER A 126 21.39 7.78 8.01
N SER A 127 21.63 9.08 7.77
CA SER A 127 21.34 10.15 8.74
C SER A 127 19.87 10.20 9.15
N ASP A 128 18.97 9.68 8.32
CA ASP A 128 17.53 9.81 8.51
C ASP A 128 16.88 8.51 9.00
N GLY A 129 17.67 7.44 9.14
CA GLY A 129 17.19 6.11 9.50
C GLY A 129 16.46 5.41 8.34
N LEU A 130 15.89 4.23 8.62
CA LEU A 130 15.19 3.46 7.61
C LEU A 130 13.82 4.08 7.29
N ARG A 131 13.73 4.64 6.08
CA ARG A 131 12.51 5.22 5.53
C ARG A 131 12.03 4.45 4.31
N PHE A 132 10.73 4.20 4.26
CA PHE A 132 10.05 3.64 3.10
C PHE A 132 9.13 4.68 2.47
N SER A 133 8.85 4.55 1.18
CA SER A 133 7.83 5.35 0.49
C SER A 133 6.91 4.47 -0.35
N ILE A 134 5.63 4.84 -0.39
CA ILE A 134 4.61 4.18 -1.21
C ILE A 134 3.64 5.22 -1.77
N LEU A 135 3.34 5.14 -3.07
CA LEU A 135 2.29 5.94 -3.69
C LEU A 135 0.95 5.25 -3.46
N MET A 136 0.05 5.90 -2.72
CA MET A 136 -1.20 5.30 -2.29
C MET A 136 -2.19 6.33 -1.75
N LEU A 137 -3.47 5.94 -1.68
CA LEU A 137 -4.53 6.73 -1.06
C LEU A 137 -4.61 8.17 -1.65
N PRO A 138 -4.66 8.33 -2.99
CA PRO A 138 -4.73 9.64 -3.61
C PRO A 138 -5.97 10.39 -3.13
N ASN A 139 -7.12 9.77 -3.36
CA ASN A 139 -8.44 10.25 -3.02
C ASN A 139 -9.44 9.11 -3.23
N ARG A 140 -10.67 9.31 -2.76
CA ARG A 140 -11.77 8.43 -3.09
C ARG A 140 -12.52 8.96 -4.31
N ASP A 141 -12.58 8.12 -5.33
CA ASP A 141 -13.27 8.41 -6.58
C ASP A 141 -14.77 8.66 -6.35
N ARG A 142 -15.34 9.68 -7.00
CA ARG A 142 -16.76 10.04 -6.86
C ARG A 142 -17.71 9.16 -7.67
N ASN A 143 -17.19 8.21 -8.44
CA ASN A 143 -17.99 7.24 -9.18
C ASN A 143 -18.82 6.39 -8.20
N LYS A 144 -20.14 6.55 -8.28
CA LYS A 144 -21.14 5.88 -7.42
C LYS A 144 -21.20 4.36 -7.63
N ALA A 145 -20.72 3.88 -8.78
CA ALA A 145 -20.55 2.46 -9.01
C ALA A 145 -19.44 1.87 -8.13
N LYS A 146 -18.40 2.68 -7.89
CA LYS A 146 -17.19 2.26 -7.21
C LYS A 146 -17.23 2.51 -5.70
N ASN A 147 -17.62 3.72 -5.28
CA ASN A 147 -17.58 4.15 -3.88
C ASN A 147 -18.92 4.75 -3.45
N ASP A 148 -19.22 4.63 -2.15
CA ASP A 148 -20.26 5.46 -1.54
C ASP A 148 -19.58 6.66 -0.86
N GLY A 149 -19.60 7.80 -1.55
CA GLY A 149 -19.01 9.05 -1.08
C GLY A 149 -17.50 9.19 -1.35
N TYR A 150 -16.92 10.27 -0.84
CA TYR A 150 -15.55 10.71 -1.15
C TYR A 150 -14.62 10.75 0.07
N LEU A 151 -15.11 10.41 1.26
CA LEU A 151 -14.30 10.34 2.48
C LEU A 151 -13.79 8.90 2.73
N PRO A 152 -12.70 8.74 3.50
CA PRO A 152 -12.22 7.41 3.88
C PRO A 152 -13.25 6.65 4.69
N ASP A 153 -13.37 5.34 4.46
CA ASP A 153 -14.16 4.42 5.28
C ASP A 153 -13.26 3.39 5.99
N LEU A 154 -13.82 2.28 6.50
CA LEU A 154 -13.00 1.25 7.13
C LEU A 154 -11.99 0.57 6.18
N GLY A 155 -12.14 0.69 4.87
CA GLY A 155 -11.25 0.14 3.85
C GLY A 155 -9.89 0.82 3.87
N GLU A 156 -9.88 2.15 3.98
CA GLU A 156 -8.66 2.90 4.23
C GLU A 156 -8.07 2.62 5.62
N VAL A 157 -8.90 2.48 6.66
CA VAL A 157 -8.43 2.12 8.01
C VAL A 157 -7.69 0.77 7.99
N ILE A 158 -8.25 -0.24 7.32
CA ILE A 158 -7.62 -1.56 7.16
C ILE A 158 -6.30 -1.44 6.41
N SER A 159 -6.28 -0.66 5.33
CA SER A 159 -5.09 -0.46 4.51
C SER A 159 -3.95 0.17 5.32
N LEU A 160 -4.25 1.22 6.09
CA LEU A 160 -3.29 1.89 6.98
C LEU A 160 -2.77 0.94 8.06
N LEU A 161 -3.65 0.16 8.69
CA LEU A 161 -3.27 -0.81 9.71
C LEU A 161 -2.43 -1.97 9.16
N GLN A 162 -2.69 -2.40 7.93
CA GLN A 162 -1.84 -3.41 7.27
C GLN A 162 -0.46 -2.86 6.95
N LEU A 163 -0.36 -1.64 6.40
CA LEU A 163 0.93 -0.97 6.20
C LEU A 163 1.68 -0.80 7.52
N TRP A 164 0.97 -0.38 8.56
CA TRP A 164 1.53 -0.27 9.91
C TRP A 164 2.00 -1.62 10.47
N SER A 165 1.26 -2.71 10.24
CA SER A 165 1.67 -4.05 10.70
C SER A 165 3.00 -4.50 10.08
N ILE A 166 3.30 -4.07 8.84
CA ILE A 166 4.60 -4.34 8.18
C ILE A 166 5.72 -3.63 8.96
N VAL A 167 5.56 -2.33 9.23
CA VAL A 167 6.54 -1.54 9.98
C VAL A 167 6.68 -2.07 11.41
N LYS A 168 5.57 -2.38 12.07
CA LYS A 168 5.56 -2.94 13.43
C LYS A 168 6.26 -4.30 13.49
N ALA A 169 6.11 -5.15 12.48
CA ALA A 169 6.85 -6.41 12.39
C ALA A 169 8.36 -6.19 12.31
N MET A 170 8.82 -5.15 11.60
CA MET A 170 10.24 -4.80 11.51
C MET A 170 10.78 -4.27 12.85
N LEU A 171 9.99 -3.47 13.57
CA LEU A 171 10.35 -3.01 14.91
C LEU A 171 10.47 -4.19 15.89
N ILE A 172 9.50 -5.10 15.90
CA ILE A 172 9.55 -6.33 16.73
C ILE A 172 10.77 -7.19 16.34
N ALA A 173 11.05 -7.35 15.05
CA ALA A 173 12.23 -8.10 14.60
C ALA A 173 13.55 -7.43 15.02
N THR A 174 13.58 -6.09 15.08
CA THR A 174 14.72 -5.32 15.60
C THR A 174 14.92 -5.58 17.09
N GLU A 175 13.85 -5.54 17.89
CA GLU A 175 13.91 -5.84 19.32
C GLU A 175 14.39 -7.28 19.57
N GLN A 176 13.86 -8.25 18.83
CA GLN A 176 14.29 -9.64 18.90
C GLN A 176 15.77 -9.81 18.52
N PHE A 177 16.23 -9.09 17.50
CA PHE A 177 17.64 -9.11 17.09
C PHE A 177 18.55 -8.44 18.14
N ALA A 178 18.12 -7.34 18.76
CA ALA A 178 18.81 -6.71 19.86
C ALA A 178 19.03 -7.67 21.05
N LEU A 179 18.00 -8.46 21.39
CA LEU A 179 18.11 -9.47 22.45
C LEU A 179 19.14 -10.56 22.14
N ILE A 180 19.30 -10.93 20.86
CA ILE A 180 20.35 -11.87 20.42
C ILE A 180 21.72 -11.25 20.68
N LEU A 181 21.95 -10.01 20.24
CA LEU A 181 23.22 -9.30 20.42
C LEU A 181 23.58 -9.11 21.90
N ILE A 182 22.59 -8.74 22.73
CA ILE A 182 22.76 -8.62 24.19
C ILE A 182 23.10 -9.99 24.79
N LYS A 183 22.45 -11.08 24.36
CA LYS A 183 22.73 -12.43 24.87
C LYS A 183 24.15 -12.89 24.51
N ILE A 184 24.64 -12.54 23.32
CA ILE A 184 26.03 -12.77 22.91
C ILE A 184 26.96 -12.01 23.85
N PHE A 185 26.73 -10.71 24.02
CA PHE A 185 27.66 -9.86 24.77
C PHE A 185 27.63 -10.07 26.29
N LYS A 186 26.51 -10.54 26.86
CA LYS A 186 26.40 -10.90 28.29
C LYS A 186 27.41 -11.97 28.73
N LYS A 187 27.95 -12.76 27.79
CA LYS A 187 29.02 -13.73 28.05
C LYS A 187 30.40 -13.06 28.20
N VAL A 188 30.55 -11.85 27.67
CA VAL A 188 31.76 -11.01 27.79
C VAL A 188 31.63 -10.07 28.99
N ASP A 189 30.45 -9.49 29.17
CA ASP A 189 30.16 -8.55 30.26
C ASP A 189 28.76 -8.76 30.81
N ALA A 190 28.65 -9.36 31.98
CA ALA A 190 27.36 -9.68 32.60
C ALA A 190 26.53 -8.45 33.00
N SER A 191 27.14 -7.26 33.04
CA SER A 191 26.46 -6.02 33.45
C SER A 191 25.55 -5.43 32.37
N VAL A 192 25.73 -5.80 31.09
CA VAL A 192 24.96 -5.21 29.99
C VAL A 192 23.49 -5.63 30.03
N LYS A 193 22.59 -4.67 29.84
CA LYS A 193 21.14 -4.89 29.82
C LYS A 193 20.49 -4.44 28.53
N THR A 194 21.07 -3.45 27.88
CA THR A 194 20.58 -2.84 26.65
C THR A 194 21.63 -2.92 25.54
N ILE A 195 21.21 -2.64 24.30
CA ILE A 195 22.15 -2.58 23.16
C ILE A 195 23.09 -1.37 23.26
N ALA A 196 22.65 -0.28 23.90
CA ALA A 196 23.49 0.89 24.17
C ALA A 196 24.62 0.55 25.16
N ASP A 197 24.34 -0.29 26.18
CA ASP A 197 25.38 -0.80 27.07
C ASP A 197 26.41 -1.63 26.30
N VAL A 198 25.95 -2.46 25.36
CA VAL A 198 26.84 -3.26 24.50
C VAL A 198 27.74 -2.35 23.66
N GLN A 199 27.19 -1.32 23.01
CA GLN A 199 27.99 -0.36 22.24
C GLN A 199 29.05 0.32 23.12
N LYS A 200 28.65 0.87 24.27
CA LYS A 200 29.55 1.56 25.20
C LYS A 200 30.66 0.63 25.70
N SER A 201 30.32 -0.61 26.07
CA SER A 201 31.32 -1.58 26.52
C SER A 201 32.27 -1.97 25.40
N ILE A 202 31.80 -2.09 24.15
CA ILE A 202 32.67 -2.35 23.00
C ILE A 202 33.65 -1.22 22.76
N GLU A 203 33.24 0.04 22.87
CA GLU A 203 34.13 1.20 22.74
C GLU A 203 35.26 1.20 23.80
N THR A 204 35.08 0.49 24.93
CA THR A 204 36.15 0.28 25.93
C THR A 204 37.03 -0.95 25.64
N ILE A 205 36.60 -1.85 24.75
CA ILE A 205 37.33 -3.07 24.37
C ILE A 205 38.11 -2.85 23.08
N LEU A 206 37.50 -2.17 22.11
CA LEU A 206 38.02 -1.91 20.76
C LEU A 206 38.08 -0.41 20.51
N THR A 207 39.23 0.09 20.05
CA THR A 207 39.45 1.47 19.60
C THR A 207 39.73 1.45 18.09
N THR A 208 39.11 2.37 17.34
CA THR A 208 39.01 2.24 15.88
C THR A 208 40.19 2.86 15.13
N GLU A 209 40.75 2.16 14.14
CA GLU A 209 41.31 2.75 12.91
C GLU A 209 40.68 2.03 11.70
N LYS A 210 40.26 2.78 10.67
CA LYS A 210 39.52 2.23 9.53
C LYS A 210 40.43 1.49 8.55
N THR A 211 40.22 0.18 8.37
CA THR A 211 40.65 -0.55 7.16
C THR A 211 39.65 -1.63 6.73
N SER A 212 39.68 -1.96 5.43
CA SER A 212 38.68 -2.72 4.67
C SER A 212 38.48 -4.18 5.10
N ILE A 213 37.22 -4.62 5.05
CA ILE A 213 36.74 -5.97 5.40
C ILE A 213 37.22 -7.01 4.36
N ILE A 214 37.80 -8.11 4.84
CA ILE A 214 38.13 -9.30 4.04
C ILE A 214 36.94 -10.27 4.09
N ASP A 215 36.41 -10.63 2.92
CA ASP A 215 35.34 -11.60 2.74
C ASP A 215 35.95 -13.02 2.79
N SER A 216 35.58 -13.86 3.76
CA SER A 216 36.07 -15.25 3.86
C SER A 216 34.94 -16.28 3.96
N GLN A 217 35.03 -17.31 3.12
CA GLN A 217 34.06 -18.43 3.01
C GLN A 217 34.42 -19.64 3.91
N GLN A 218 33.47 -20.58 4.00
CA GLN A 218 33.15 -21.54 5.07
C GLN A 218 34.09 -22.75 5.39
N ARG A 219 33.87 -23.29 6.63
CA ARG A 219 34.15 -24.63 7.26
C ARG A 219 35.53 -24.83 7.98
N GLN A 220 35.71 -25.58 9.09
CA GLN A 220 34.83 -26.30 10.05
C GLN A 220 35.44 -26.46 11.47
N ASP A 221 36.50 -25.73 11.84
CA ASP A 221 37.14 -25.84 13.18
C ASP A 221 37.03 -24.51 13.96
N ASN A 222 36.60 -24.56 15.22
CA ASN A 222 36.51 -23.39 16.10
C ASN A 222 37.87 -22.72 16.30
N HIS A 223 38.96 -23.48 16.30
CA HIS A 223 40.31 -22.92 16.39
C HIS A 223 40.68 -22.10 15.15
N PHE A 224 40.46 -22.65 13.95
CA PHE A 224 40.70 -21.95 12.70
C PHE A 224 39.87 -20.65 12.58
N ARG A 225 38.63 -20.65 13.07
CA ARG A 225 37.81 -19.43 13.10
C ARG A 225 38.33 -18.37 14.05
N LEU A 226 38.79 -18.78 15.23
CA LEU A 226 39.39 -17.86 16.18
C LEU A 226 40.60 -17.17 15.57
N ASP A 227 41.38 -17.87 14.76
CA ASP A 227 42.53 -17.30 14.07
C ASP A 227 42.11 -16.31 12.97
N ILE A 228 41.06 -16.62 12.18
CA ILE A 228 40.47 -15.66 11.22
C ILE A 228 39.95 -14.40 11.94
N LEU A 229 39.26 -14.57 13.07
CA LEU A 229 38.71 -13.45 13.82
C LEU A 229 39.80 -12.61 14.48
N ARG A 230 40.90 -13.23 14.93
CA ARG A 230 42.08 -12.52 15.42
C ARG A 230 42.74 -11.72 14.30
N GLU A 231 42.80 -12.27 13.10
CA GLU A 231 43.30 -11.56 11.91
C GLU A 231 42.39 -10.39 11.54
N GLU A 232 41.06 -10.58 11.54
CA GLU A 232 40.08 -9.50 11.34
C GLU A 232 40.23 -8.39 12.39
N LEU A 233 40.46 -8.77 13.65
CA LEU A 233 40.71 -7.85 14.75
C LEU A 233 42.01 -7.06 14.52
N ASN A 234 43.12 -7.76 14.25
CA ASN A 234 44.45 -7.17 14.08
C ASN A 234 44.54 -6.27 12.84
N ASN A 235 43.75 -6.54 11.80
CA ASN A 235 43.75 -5.79 10.55
C ASN A 235 42.81 -4.57 10.56
N GLY A 236 41.97 -4.41 11.60
CA GLY A 236 40.94 -3.36 11.61
C GLY A 236 40.62 -2.71 12.96
N TYR A 237 41.17 -3.18 14.08
CA TYR A 237 40.80 -2.69 15.41
C TYR A 237 41.98 -2.73 16.40
N ASN A 238 42.14 -1.66 17.18
CA ASN A 238 43.08 -1.64 18.31
C ASN A 238 42.39 -2.20 19.56
N VAL A 239 43.06 -3.12 20.26
CA VAL A 239 42.49 -3.81 21.43
C VAL A 239 42.93 -3.12 22.72
N ALA A 240 41.97 -2.50 23.43
CA ALA A 240 42.21 -1.86 24.73
C ALA A 240 42.06 -2.84 25.90
N ASN A 241 41.22 -3.88 25.75
CA ASN A 241 41.04 -4.94 26.75
C ASN A 241 41.14 -6.33 26.11
N VAL A 242 42.31 -6.95 26.22
CA VAL A 242 42.64 -8.23 25.57
C VAL A 242 41.76 -9.38 26.07
N GLU A 243 41.51 -9.46 27.37
CA GLU A 243 40.72 -10.54 27.98
C GLU A 243 39.26 -10.53 27.47
N LYS A 244 38.61 -9.35 27.50
CA LYS A 244 37.25 -9.21 27.00
C LYS A 244 37.16 -9.37 25.49
N ALA A 245 38.17 -8.91 24.74
CA ALA A 245 38.24 -9.14 23.30
C ALA A 245 38.33 -10.64 22.99
N GLU A 246 39.15 -11.41 23.71
CA GLU A 246 39.25 -12.85 23.52
C GLU A 246 37.93 -13.58 23.80
N LEU A 247 37.23 -13.20 24.88
CA LEU A 247 35.90 -13.74 25.19
C LEU A 247 34.89 -13.44 24.07
N LEU A 248 34.90 -12.21 23.53
CA LEU A 248 34.06 -11.83 22.40
C LEU A 248 34.36 -12.69 21.17
N LEU A 249 35.64 -12.85 20.81
CA LEU A 249 36.03 -13.67 19.65
C LEU A 249 35.60 -15.13 19.80
N ARG A 250 35.70 -15.70 21.01
CA ARG A 250 35.22 -17.07 21.29
C ARG A 250 33.71 -17.20 21.08
N GLU A 251 32.93 -16.24 21.55
CA GLU A 251 31.47 -16.24 21.37
C GLU A 251 31.07 -16.06 19.90
N LEU A 252 31.78 -15.21 19.16
CA LEU A 252 31.55 -15.01 17.72
C LEU A 252 31.97 -16.24 16.90
N ALA A 253 33.11 -16.86 17.22
CA ALA A 253 33.58 -18.10 16.59
C ALA A 253 32.57 -19.24 16.77
N HIS A 254 32.07 -19.43 17.99
CA HIS A 254 31.06 -20.44 18.33
C HIS A 254 29.77 -20.27 17.51
N ARG A 255 29.45 -19.03 17.12
CA ARG A 255 28.24 -18.65 16.39
C ARG A 255 28.47 -18.42 14.90
N ASN A 256 29.69 -18.62 14.38
CA ASN A 256 30.02 -18.39 12.97
C ASN A 256 29.74 -16.93 12.56
N CYS A 257 30.05 -15.96 13.42
CA CYS A 257 29.90 -14.54 13.16
C CYS A 257 31.26 -13.85 13.05
N THR A 258 31.36 -12.78 12.25
CA THR A 258 32.55 -11.92 12.16
C THR A 258 32.47 -10.75 13.14
N VAL A 259 33.61 -10.11 13.43
CA VAL A 259 33.64 -8.89 14.27
C VAL A 259 32.89 -7.76 13.56
N ALA A 260 33.14 -7.57 12.26
CA ALA A 260 32.46 -6.57 11.44
C ALA A 260 30.94 -6.78 11.43
N TRP A 261 30.47 -8.02 11.31
CA TRP A 261 29.03 -8.33 11.39
C TRP A 261 28.44 -7.89 12.73
N PHE A 262 29.13 -8.15 13.84
CA PHE A 262 28.62 -7.85 15.18
C PHE A 262 28.52 -6.34 15.42
N LEU A 263 29.57 -5.61 15.08
CA LEU A 263 29.62 -4.14 15.22
C LEU A 263 28.59 -3.45 14.31
N GLN A 264 28.48 -3.93 13.07
CA GLN A 264 27.48 -3.44 12.12
C GLN A 264 26.06 -3.71 12.63
N SER A 265 25.80 -4.90 13.17
CA SER A 265 24.50 -5.29 13.72
C SER A 265 24.07 -4.41 14.91
N ILE A 266 25.01 -4.06 15.79
CA ILE A 266 24.76 -3.13 16.90
C ILE A 266 24.38 -1.75 16.36
N THR A 267 25.14 -1.26 15.39
CA THR A 267 24.89 0.05 14.75
C THR A 267 23.50 0.10 14.12
N GLU A 268 23.12 -0.93 13.35
CA GLU A 268 21.81 -1.03 12.70
C GLU A 268 20.67 -1.00 13.73
N VAL A 269 20.77 -1.78 14.81
CA VAL A 269 19.75 -1.81 15.87
C VAL A 269 19.63 -0.45 16.57
N ILE A 270 20.75 0.21 16.87
CA ILE A 270 20.76 1.51 17.56
C ILE A 270 20.16 2.60 16.68
N GLN A 271 20.45 2.60 15.38
CA GLN A 271 19.84 3.54 14.45
C GLN A 271 18.31 3.40 14.43
N VAL A 272 17.80 2.17 14.40
CA VAL A 272 16.35 1.93 14.45
C VAL A 272 15.76 2.35 15.79
N GLN A 273 16.39 2.03 16.92
CA GLN A 273 15.89 2.44 18.24
C GLN A 273 15.89 3.97 18.44
N THR A 274 16.80 4.68 17.77
CA THR A 274 16.93 6.14 17.90
C THR A 274 15.97 6.89 16.97
N LYS A 275 15.81 6.42 15.73
CA LYS A 275 15.08 7.16 14.67
C LYS A 275 13.72 6.54 14.30
N SER A 276 13.46 5.32 14.78
CA SER A 276 12.34 4.47 14.38
C SER A 276 12.34 4.14 12.89
N ILE A 277 11.41 3.29 12.46
CA ILE A 277 11.17 2.99 11.04
C ILE A 277 9.96 3.82 10.60
N ARG A 278 10.08 4.53 9.48
CA ARG A 278 8.99 5.38 8.95
C ARG A 278 8.58 4.95 7.55
N LEU A 279 7.28 4.95 7.28
CA LEU A 279 6.69 4.72 5.98
C LEU A 279 5.93 5.97 5.55
N PHE A 280 6.38 6.59 4.46
CA PHE A 280 5.73 7.69 3.80
C PHE A 280 4.67 7.14 2.84
N VAL A 281 3.41 7.35 3.17
CA VAL A 281 2.28 7.10 2.28
C VAL A 281 2.01 8.39 1.53
N VAL A 282 2.53 8.45 0.30
CA VAL A 282 2.48 9.63 -0.55
C VAL A 282 1.19 9.60 -1.35
N GLN A 283 0.30 10.54 -1.05
CA GLN A 283 -0.96 10.73 -1.74
C GLN A 283 -0.70 11.37 -3.10
N ASP A 284 -1.15 10.70 -4.16
CA ASP A 284 -0.78 11.01 -5.55
C ASP A 284 -1.96 11.52 -6.38
N ALA A 285 -2.94 12.19 -5.75
CA ALA A 285 -4.17 12.64 -6.41
C ALA A 285 -3.92 13.55 -7.62
N ARG A 286 -3.03 14.55 -7.54
CA ARG A 286 -2.67 15.40 -8.70
C ARG A 286 -1.44 14.92 -9.45
N ARG A 287 -0.91 13.76 -9.10
CA ARG A 287 0.27 13.19 -9.77
C ARG A 287 -0.04 12.80 -11.22
N TYR A 288 -1.27 12.38 -11.51
CA TYR A 288 -1.69 12.05 -12.87
C TYR A 288 -2.84 12.94 -13.34
N ALA A 289 -2.68 13.59 -14.48
CA ALA A 289 -3.65 14.55 -15.02
C ALA A 289 -5.02 13.93 -15.35
N CYS A 290 -5.13 12.61 -15.49
CA CYS A 290 -6.44 11.94 -15.62
C CYS A 290 -7.29 12.02 -14.34
N TYR A 291 -6.70 12.41 -13.21
CA TYR A 291 -7.39 12.64 -11.95
C TYR A 291 -7.91 14.08 -11.81
N ASP A 292 -7.71 14.93 -12.81
CA ASP A 292 -8.06 16.36 -12.72
C ASP A 292 -9.57 16.63 -12.58
N THR A 293 -10.41 15.65 -12.88
CA THR A 293 -11.86 15.70 -12.67
C THR A 293 -12.28 15.66 -11.21
N ASP A 294 -11.37 15.35 -10.27
CA ASP A 294 -11.68 15.36 -8.84
C ASP A 294 -11.63 16.78 -8.24
N LEU A 295 -12.60 17.11 -7.38
CA LEU A 295 -12.67 18.42 -6.74
C LEU A 295 -11.56 18.57 -5.69
N ASN A 296 -10.86 19.71 -5.70
CA ASN A 296 -9.80 20.02 -4.72
C ASN A 296 -10.31 19.92 -3.28
N GLU A 297 -11.52 20.41 -3.01
CA GLU A 297 -12.13 20.35 -1.68
C GLU A 297 -12.31 18.90 -1.19
N HIS A 298 -12.64 17.97 -2.09
CA HIS A 298 -12.83 16.57 -1.75
C HIS A 298 -11.49 15.87 -1.48
N ILE A 299 -10.47 16.16 -2.29
CA ILE A 299 -9.09 15.64 -2.07
C ILE A 299 -8.56 16.13 -0.71
N GLN A 300 -8.72 17.42 -0.42
CA GLN A 300 -8.30 18.00 0.85
C GLN A 300 -9.09 17.44 2.04
N ALA A 301 -10.40 17.26 1.90
CA ALA A 301 -11.23 16.66 2.94
C ALA A 301 -10.84 15.20 3.20
N TYR A 302 -10.58 14.43 2.14
CA TYR A 302 -10.12 13.04 2.22
C TYR A 302 -8.77 12.95 2.95
N SER A 303 -7.78 13.74 2.53
CA SER A 303 -6.46 13.81 3.17
C SER A 303 -6.55 14.23 4.64
N ARG A 304 -7.37 15.23 4.97
CA ARG A 304 -7.60 15.66 6.35
C ARG A 304 -8.19 14.54 7.20
N CYS A 305 -9.19 13.82 6.68
CA CYS A 305 -9.81 12.70 7.38
C CYS A 305 -8.82 11.54 7.60
N LEU A 306 -7.99 11.20 6.61
CA LEU A 306 -6.95 10.19 6.77
C LEU A 306 -5.94 10.55 7.87
N ASN A 307 -5.50 11.81 7.92
CA ASN A 307 -4.62 12.30 8.97
C ASN A 307 -5.25 12.16 10.37
N GLN A 308 -6.53 12.48 10.50
CA GLN A 308 -7.27 12.29 11.75
C GLN A 308 -7.35 10.81 12.15
N ILE A 309 -7.62 9.92 11.19
CA ILE A 309 -7.63 8.47 11.40
C ILE A 309 -6.27 7.98 11.90
N VAL A 310 -5.16 8.38 11.27
CA VAL A 310 -3.80 7.98 11.67
C VAL A 310 -3.49 8.41 13.10
N VAL A 311 -3.90 9.62 13.49
CA VAL A 311 -3.73 10.12 14.86
C VAL A 311 -4.58 9.31 15.85
N GLN A 312 -5.85 9.05 15.54
CA GLN A 312 -6.76 8.30 16.42
C GLN A 312 -6.37 6.82 16.58
N LEU A 313 -5.81 6.20 15.53
CA LEU A 313 -5.22 4.87 15.62
C LEU A 313 -3.91 4.86 16.41
N GLY A 314 -3.29 6.03 16.64
CA GLY A 314 -2.00 6.15 17.31
C GLY A 314 -0.88 5.44 16.53
N ILE A 315 -0.81 5.68 15.22
CA ILE A 315 0.20 5.09 14.31
C ILE A 315 1.04 6.16 13.59
N SER A 316 0.87 7.44 13.94
CA SER A 316 1.52 8.59 13.32
C SER A 316 3.04 8.65 13.47
N GLU A 317 3.62 7.92 14.43
CA GLU A 317 5.07 7.84 14.59
C GLU A 317 5.73 7.06 13.42
N ASN A 318 5.02 6.07 12.88
CA ASN A 318 5.54 5.15 11.87
C ASN A 318 4.91 5.35 10.49
N ILE A 319 3.68 5.85 10.43
CA ILE A 319 2.96 6.10 9.18
C ILE A 319 2.85 7.62 8.98
N ILE A 320 3.56 8.12 7.98
CA ILE A 320 3.57 9.54 7.60
C ILE A 320 2.72 9.70 6.35
N LEU A 321 1.60 10.41 6.47
CA LEU A 321 0.80 10.81 5.32
C LEU A 321 1.31 12.15 4.81
N THR A 322 1.59 12.22 3.52
CA THR A 322 1.96 13.47 2.83
C THR A 322 1.42 13.42 1.42
N SER A 323 1.09 14.56 0.84
CA SER A 323 0.74 14.62 -0.58
C SER A 323 1.96 14.96 -1.44
N HIS A 324 1.93 14.55 -2.70
CA HIS A 324 2.98 14.93 -3.65
C HIS A 324 3.14 16.46 -3.74
N GLU A 325 2.03 17.22 -3.71
CA GLU A 325 2.07 18.69 -3.74
C GLU A 325 2.65 19.28 -2.45
N GLN A 326 2.37 18.67 -1.29
CA GLN A 326 2.98 19.09 -0.02
C GLN A 326 4.49 18.92 -0.03
N LEU A 327 4.98 17.81 -0.60
CA LEU A 327 6.41 17.59 -0.77
C LEU A 327 7.02 18.65 -1.71
N GLU A 328 6.41 18.93 -2.86
CA GLU A 328 6.90 19.99 -3.76
C GLU A 328 6.95 21.36 -3.06
N GLN A 329 5.95 21.68 -2.23
CA GLN A 329 5.92 22.91 -1.45
C GLN A 329 7.01 22.96 -0.38
N GLU A 330 7.26 21.86 0.32
CA GLU A 330 8.32 21.74 1.32
C GLU A 330 9.71 22.00 0.69
N TYR A 331 9.91 21.48 -0.53
CA TYR A 331 11.16 21.63 -1.28
C TYR A 331 11.19 22.84 -2.22
N ALA A 332 10.20 23.75 -2.16
CA ALA A 332 10.10 24.93 -3.03
C ALA A 332 11.32 25.86 -2.98
N HIS A 333 12.09 25.80 -1.88
CA HIS A 333 13.31 26.58 -1.69
C HIS A 333 14.52 26.03 -2.46
N ARG A 334 14.44 24.81 -3.02
CA ARG A 334 15.54 24.19 -3.77
C ARG A 334 15.55 24.70 -5.21
N GLN A 335 16.69 25.25 -5.64
CA GLN A 335 16.87 25.75 -7.02
C GLN A 335 16.73 24.66 -8.09
N ASP A 336 17.06 23.40 -7.76
CA ASP A 336 16.94 22.29 -8.70
C ASP A 336 15.49 21.79 -8.88
N LEU A 337 14.55 22.16 -8.00
CA LEU A 337 13.13 21.79 -8.14
C LEU A 337 12.47 22.51 -9.31
N GLU A 338 12.74 23.79 -9.53
CA GLU A 338 12.16 24.55 -10.64
C GLU A 338 12.55 23.93 -11.99
N MET A 339 13.83 23.59 -12.14
CA MET A 339 14.34 22.90 -13.32
C MET A 339 13.71 21.50 -13.47
N PHE A 340 13.58 20.74 -12.38
CA PHE A 340 12.94 19.43 -12.38
C PHE A 340 11.48 19.51 -12.87
N ILE A 341 10.68 20.45 -12.33
CA ILE A 341 9.28 20.66 -12.71
C ILE A 341 9.17 21.04 -14.18
N LYS A 342 10.04 21.94 -14.66
CA LYS A 342 10.07 22.37 -16.06
C LYS A 342 10.36 21.20 -17.00
N GLN A 343 11.41 20.43 -16.73
CA GLN A 343 11.78 19.27 -17.56
C GLN A 343 10.67 18.21 -17.55
N ARG A 344 10.03 17.96 -16.39
CA ARG A 344 8.88 17.05 -16.30
C ARG A 344 7.72 17.50 -17.18
N ALA A 345 7.41 18.80 -17.18
CA ALA A 345 6.32 19.37 -17.98
C ALA A 345 6.63 19.31 -19.49
N GLU A 346 7.88 19.54 -19.89
CA GLU A 346 8.33 19.38 -21.28
C GLU A 346 8.14 17.94 -21.75
N VAL A 347 8.66 16.95 -21.01
CA VAL A 347 8.49 15.53 -21.35
C VAL A 347 7.01 15.12 -21.44
N TYR A 348 6.19 15.61 -20.52
CA TYR A 348 4.75 15.34 -20.55
C TYR A 348 4.10 15.89 -21.83
N SER A 349 4.41 17.13 -22.18
CA SER A 349 3.78 17.85 -23.30
C SER A 349 4.14 17.18 -24.63
N ASP A 350 5.42 16.90 -24.84
CA ASP A 350 5.93 16.23 -26.05
C ASP A 350 5.30 14.83 -26.22
N LYS A 351 5.22 14.06 -25.13
CA LYS A 351 4.59 12.72 -25.17
C LYS A 351 3.09 12.82 -25.42
N PHE A 352 2.40 13.77 -24.79
CA PHE A 352 0.95 13.90 -24.93
C PHE A 352 0.56 14.30 -26.35
N GLU A 353 1.25 15.27 -26.95
CA GLU A 353 1.04 15.64 -28.36
C GLU A 353 1.24 14.42 -29.26
N LYS A 354 2.39 13.75 -29.13
CA LYS A 354 2.74 12.57 -29.93
C LYS A 354 1.76 11.41 -29.78
N PHE A 355 1.34 11.09 -28.56
CA PHE A 355 0.48 9.93 -28.29
C PHE A 355 -1.00 10.20 -28.55
N SER A 356 -1.48 11.45 -28.43
CA SER A 356 -2.89 11.77 -28.62
C SER A 356 -3.27 12.07 -30.07
N GLN A 357 -2.34 12.59 -30.88
CA GLN A 357 -2.61 13.02 -32.26
C GLN A 357 -3.27 11.93 -33.14
N PRO A 358 -2.83 10.66 -33.16
CA PRO A 358 -3.47 9.62 -33.98
C PRO A 358 -4.95 9.42 -33.63
N PHE A 359 -5.32 9.55 -32.34
CA PHE A 359 -6.70 9.37 -31.89
C PHE A 359 -7.58 10.56 -32.29
N PHE A 360 -7.06 11.78 -32.25
CA PHE A 360 -7.80 12.95 -32.75
C PHE A 360 -8.08 12.85 -34.26
N GLN A 361 -7.11 12.38 -35.05
CA GLN A 361 -7.27 12.17 -36.50
C GLN A 361 -8.28 11.07 -36.82
N ALA A 362 -8.31 9.99 -36.03
CA ALA A 362 -9.21 8.86 -36.23
C ALA A 362 -10.49 8.91 -35.38
N LYS A 363 -10.84 10.08 -34.81
CA LYS A 363 -11.96 10.21 -33.86
C LYS A 363 -13.28 9.68 -34.44
N SER A 364 -13.58 10.02 -35.69
CA SER A 364 -14.79 9.55 -36.37
C SER A 364 -14.85 8.02 -36.39
N ASP A 365 -13.81 7.38 -36.93
CA ASP A 365 -13.73 5.92 -37.08
C ASP A 365 -13.82 5.19 -35.74
N LEU A 366 -13.18 5.74 -34.69
CA LEU A 366 -13.27 5.22 -33.33
C LEU A 366 -14.72 5.25 -32.80
N MET A 367 -15.46 6.34 -33.04
CA MET A 367 -16.82 6.47 -32.53
C MET A 367 -17.84 5.60 -33.27
N PHE A 368 -17.56 5.24 -34.53
CA PHE A 368 -18.39 4.34 -35.35
C PHE A 368 -18.16 2.84 -35.06
N CYS A 369 -17.19 2.49 -34.22
CA CYS A 369 -16.99 1.11 -33.81
C CYS A 369 -18.24 0.58 -33.05
N THR A 370 -18.72 -0.61 -33.44
CA THR A 370 -19.96 -1.21 -32.92
C THR A 370 -19.73 -2.32 -31.90
N THR A 371 -18.47 -2.72 -31.67
CA THR A 371 -18.09 -3.75 -30.71
C THR A 371 -16.86 -3.34 -29.92
N ARG A 372 -16.71 -3.93 -28.73
CA ARG A 372 -15.55 -3.78 -27.86
C ARG A 372 -14.26 -4.18 -28.58
N GLU A 373 -14.28 -5.34 -29.25
CA GLU A 373 -13.12 -5.92 -29.93
C GLU A 373 -12.63 -4.99 -31.05
N ASN A 374 -13.56 -4.44 -31.85
CA ASN A 374 -13.22 -3.55 -32.95
C ASN A 374 -12.65 -2.22 -32.43
N PHE A 375 -13.27 -1.66 -31.38
CA PHE A 375 -12.79 -0.42 -30.76
C PHE A 375 -11.39 -0.59 -30.18
N LEU A 376 -11.17 -1.61 -29.35
CA LEU A 376 -9.87 -1.84 -28.71
C LEU A 376 -8.78 -2.21 -29.74
N ALA A 377 -9.10 -3.01 -30.76
CA ALA A 377 -8.16 -3.32 -31.84
C ALA A 377 -7.77 -2.07 -32.64
N LEU A 378 -8.70 -1.16 -32.88
CA LEU A 378 -8.40 0.11 -33.55
C LEU A 378 -7.53 1.02 -32.67
N VAL A 379 -7.82 1.10 -31.36
CA VAL A 379 -6.95 1.81 -30.41
C VAL A 379 -5.54 1.24 -30.43
N ASP A 380 -5.39 -0.08 -30.36
CA ASP A 380 -4.08 -0.74 -30.39
C ASP A 380 -3.31 -0.46 -31.68
N LYS A 381 -4.01 -0.47 -32.82
CA LYS A 381 -3.42 -0.15 -34.12
C LYS A 381 -2.94 1.30 -34.21
N LEU A 382 -3.68 2.24 -33.64
CA LEU A 382 -3.36 3.68 -33.65
C LEU A 382 -2.31 4.05 -32.60
N SER A 383 -2.19 3.25 -31.54
CA SER A 383 -1.36 3.60 -30.40
C SER A 383 0.13 3.37 -30.67
N LEU A 384 0.92 4.43 -30.48
CA LEU A 384 2.38 4.32 -30.43
C LEU A 384 2.89 3.65 -29.15
N ASN A 385 2.02 3.46 -28.17
CA ASN A 385 2.30 2.79 -26.90
C ASN A 385 1.24 1.70 -26.66
N SER A 386 1.63 0.42 -26.72
CA SER A 386 0.71 -0.73 -26.66
C SER A 386 -0.07 -0.88 -25.34
N ASN A 387 0.03 0.09 -24.43
CA ASN A 387 -0.60 0.06 -23.12
C ASN A 387 -1.84 0.97 -23.00
N ILE A 388 -2.15 1.80 -24.00
CA ILE A 388 -3.28 2.73 -23.92
C ILE A 388 -4.61 1.97 -23.82
N SER A 389 -4.82 0.96 -24.67
CA SER A 389 -6.03 0.12 -24.67
C SER A 389 -6.28 -0.54 -23.31
N GLN A 390 -5.23 -1.00 -22.64
CA GLN A 390 -5.26 -1.64 -21.32
C GLN A 390 -5.79 -0.73 -20.20
N LEU A 391 -5.76 0.59 -20.40
CA LEU A 391 -6.19 1.59 -19.41
C LEU A 391 -7.59 2.17 -19.67
N ILE A 392 -8.17 1.92 -20.84
CA ILE A 392 -9.48 2.48 -21.21
C ILE A 392 -10.56 1.99 -20.24
N GLU A 393 -10.69 0.68 -20.06
CA GLU A 393 -11.72 0.10 -19.20
C GLU A 393 -11.49 0.41 -17.72
N PRO A 394 -10.25 0.31 -17.17
CA PRO A 394 -9.98 0.80 -15.84
C PRO A 394 -10.41 2.25 -15.62
N ILE A 395 -10.13 3.16 -16.56
CA ILE A 395 -10.55 4.56 -16.44
C ILE A 395 -12.07 4.69 -16.56
N LEU A 396 -12.66 4.10 -17.59
CA LEU A 396 -14.10 4.18 -17.84
C LEU A 396 -14.93 3.74 -16.63
N HIS A 397 -14.57 2.62 -16.01
CA HIS A 397 -15.38 2.03 -14.95
C HIS A 397 -14.92 2.38 -13.54
N SER A 398 -13.70 2.89 -13.38
CA SER A 398 -13.16 3.22 -12.06
C SER A 398 -13.06 4.71 -11.80
N ARG A 399 -13.41 5.57 -12.76
CA ARG A 399 -13.36 7.02 -12.66
C ARG A 399 -14.72 7.67 -12.70
N TYR A 400 -14.83 8.81 -12.04
CA TYR A 400 -15.98 9.69 -12.13
C TYR A 400 -15.98 10.44 -13.46
N HIS A 401 -17.11 10.37 -14.17
CA HIS A 401 -17.37 11.14 -15.39
C HIS A 401 -18.42 12.21 -15.08
N PRO A 402 -18.03 13.50 -15.01
CA PRO A 402 -18.97 14.60 -14.76
C PRO A 402 -20.20 14.56 -15.68
N GLU A 403 -20.00 14.12 -16.93
CA GLU A 403 -21.01 14.08 -17.97
C GLU A 403 -22.15 13.09 -17.65
N LEU A 404 -21.87 12.02 -16.91
CA LEU A 404 -22.91 11.10 -16.41
C LEU A 404 -23.76 11.75 -15.32
N ALA A 405 -23.15 12.60 -14.48
CA ALA A 405 -23.86 13.33 -13.43
C ALA A 405 -24.72 14.47 -14.00
N ASP A 406 -24.18 15.19 -15.00
CA ASP A 406 -24.90 16.26 -15.70
C ASP A 406 -26.11 15.73 -16.46
N ALA A 407 -26.05 14.48 -16.93
CA ALA A 407 -27.17 13.78 -17.54
C ALA A 407 -28.27 13.34 -16.55
N GLN A 408 -28.07 13.53 -15.23
CA GLN A 408 -29.04 13.23 -14.16
C GLN A 408 -29.62 11.80 -14.21
N LEU A 409 -28.79 10.83 -14.59
CA LEU A 409 -29.19 9.44 -14.77
C LEU A 409 -29.48 8.74 -13.43
N SER A 410 -30.41 7.78 -13.45
CA SER A 410 -30.57 6.84 -12.35
C SER A 410 -29.35 5.92 -12.26
N SER A 411 -29.07 5.32 -11.09
CA SER A 411 -27.97 4.34 -10.95
C SER A 411 -28.10 3.15 -11.91
N SER A 412 -29.34 2.77 -12.26
CA SER A 412 -29.60 1.71 -13.24
C SER A 412 -29.24 2.16 -14.66
N ASP A 413 -29.61 3.39 -15.04
CA ASP A 413 -29.25 3.95 -16.35
C ASP A 413 -27.75 4.18 -16.49
N GLU A 414 -27.08 4.65 -15.44
CA GLU A 414 -25.62 4.81 -15.42
C GLU A 414 -24.92 3.46 -15.63
N LEU A 415 -25.35 2.42 -14.91
CA LEU A 415 -24.84 1.06 -15.08
C LEU A 415 -25.07 0.55 -16.52
N LYS A 416 -26.26 0.77 -17.09
CA LYS A 416 -26.59 0.37 -18.47
C LYS A 416 -25.71 1.06 -19.50
N ILE A 417 -25.50 2.38 -19.39
CA ILE A 417 -24.61 3.12 -20.30
C ILE A 417 -23.18 2.59 -20.20
N LEU A 418 -22.65 2.42 -18.99
CA LEU A 418 -21.28 1.92 -18.79
C LEU A 418 -21.13 0.47 -19.29
N ALA A 419 -22.12 -0.38 -19.03
CA ALA A 419 -22.12 -1.76 -19.46
C ALA A 419 -22.28 -1.89 -21.00
N GLN A 420 -22.98 -0.96 -21.66
CA GLN A 420 -23.23 -0.98 -23.10
C GLN A 420 -22.39 0.06 -23.87
N ILE A 421 -21.31 0.57 -23.28
CA ILE A 421 -20.55 1.71 -23.81
C ILE A 421 -20.06 1.55 -25.26
N TYR A 422 -19.81 0.31 -25.69
CA TYR A 422 -19.32 -0.01 -27.04
C TYR A 422 -20.45 -0.23 -28.06
N GLN A 423 -21.71 -0.22 -27.63
CA GLN A 423 -22.87 -0.41 -28.49
C GLN A 423 -23.53 0.94 -28.80
N PRO A 424 -23.66 1.34 -30.08
CA PRO A 424 -24.34 2.57 -30.45
C PRO A 424 -25.79 2.62 -29.95
N GLN A 425 -26.21 3.77 -29.44
CA GLN A 425 -27.55 3.98 -28.87
C GLN A 425 -28.53 4.41 -29.96
N VAL A 426 -29.04 3.42 -30.69
CA VAL A 426 -29.96 3.65 -31.82
C VAL A 426 -31.29 4.22 -31.30
N GLY A 427 -31.70 5.38 -31.83
CA GLY A 427 -32.97 6.01 -31.50
C GLY A 427 -32.93 7.03 -30.34
N ASP A 428 -31.80 7.18 -29.64
CA ASP A 428 -31.58 8.22 -28.64
C ASP A 428 -30.29 9.00 -28.92
N THR A 429 -30.45 10.14 -29.60
CA THR A 429 -29.32 11.00 -30.00
C THR A 429 -28.53 11.52 -28.80
N ASN A 430 -29.20 11.83 -27.69
CA ASN A 430 -28.52 12.39 -26.51
C ASN A 430 -27.67 11.31 -25.82
N ARG A 431 -28.21 10.08 -25.69
CA ARG A 431 -27.45 8.95 -25.16
C ARG A 431 -26.28 8.57 -26.06
N GLU A 432 -26.45 8.64 -27.39
CA GLU A 432 -25.35 8.35 -28.32
C GLU A 432 -24.23 9.39 -28.23
N LEU A 433 -24.56 10.68 -28.16
CA LEU A 433 -23.57 11.75 -27.96
C LEU A 433 -22.82 11.58 -26.63
N LEU A 434 -23.55 11.26 -25.55
CA LEU A 434 -22.95 10.99 -24.24
C LEU A 434 -22.00 9.78 -24.31
N ARG A 435 -22.42 8.67 -24.93
CA ARG A 435 -21.58 7.47 -25.14
C ARG A 435 -20.28 7.79 -25.88
N GLN A 436 -20.38 8.48 -27.02
CA GLN A 436 -19.22 8.86 -27.82
C GLN A 436 -18.25 9.76 -27.05
N HIS A 437 -18.79 10.75 -26.34
CA HIS A 437 -17.99 11.65 -25.52
C HIS A 437 -17.27 10.91 -24.39
N LEU A 438 -17.95 10.02 -23.67
CA LEU A 438 -17.36 9.19 -22.62
C LEU A 438 -16.22 8.32 -23.15
N LEU A 439 -16.42 7.60 -24.26
CA LEU A 439 -15.37 6.77 -24.87
C LEU A 439 -14.15 7.59 -25.26
N PHE A 440 -14.36 8.72 -25.95
CA PHE A 440 -13.25 9.54 -26.42
C PHE A 440 -12.53 10.23 -25.25
N SER A 441 -13.27 10.72 -24.24
CA SER A 441 -12.70 11.29 -23.02
C SER A 441 -11.84 10.26 -22.26
N CYS A 442 -12.32 9.02 -22.14
CA CYS A 442 -11.56 7.93 -21.52
C CYS A 442 -10.25 7.64 -22.26
N LEU A 443 -10.27 7.60 -23.60
CA LEU A 443 -9.09 7.40 -24.43
C LEU A 443 -8.04 8.50 -24.23
N ILE A 444 -8.49 9.77 -24.21
CA ILE A 444 -7.59 10.90 -23.94
C ILE A 444 -7.05 10.85 -22.51
N ASN A 445 -7.87 10.49 -21.52
CA ASN A 445 -7.44 10.35 -20.13
C ASN A 445 -6.45 9.17 -19.93
N ALA A 446 -6.61 8.06 -20.65
CA ALA A 446 -5.64 6.98 -20.69
C ALA A 446 -4.28 7.46 -21.21
N THR A 447 -4.30 8.29 -22.26
CA THR A 447 -3.10 8.93 -22.81
C THR A 447 -2.44 9.84 -21.78
N ARG A 448 -3.23 10.70 -21.10
CA ARG A 448 -2.74 11.58 -20.02
C ARG A 448 -2.11 10.81 -18.86
N TYR A 449 -2.71 9.68 -18.47
CA TYR A 449 -2.16 8.83 -17.41
C TYR A 449 -0.77 8.31 -17.79
N ILE A 450 -0.61 7.73 -18.99
CA ILE A 450 0.68 7.21 -19.47
C ILE A 450 1.72 8.33 -19.56
N CYS A 451 1.36 9.49 -20.10
CA CYS A 451 2.29 10.61 -20.19
C CYS A 451 2.73 11.09 -18.79
N SER A 452 1.79 11.19 -17.85
CA SER A 452 2.09 11.54 -16.45
C SER A 452 3.04 10.50 -15.84
N TYR A 453 2.75 9.22 -15.99
CA TYR A 453 3.57 8.14 -15.46
C TYR A 453 4.98 8.13 -16.05
N GLU A 454 5.13 8.23 -17.37
CA GLU A 454 6.41 8.18 -18.06
C GLU A 454 7.28 9.41 -17.79
N SER A 455 6.69 10.60 -17.68
CA SER A 455 7.40 11.84 -17.32
C SER A 455 7.99 11.84 -15.91
N GLN A 456 7.51 10.92 -15.05
CA GLN A 456 7.89 10.83 -13.63
C GLN A 456 8.63 9.54 -13.27
N THR A 457 8.95 8.70 -14.26
CA THR A 457 9.60 7.41 -14.05
C THR A 457 10.94 7.39 -14.77
N SER A 458 12.04 7.29 -14.02
CA SER A 458 13.41 7.44 -14.56
C SER A 458 13.69 6.57 -15.79
N ALA A 459 13.23 5.33 -15.80
CA ALA A 459 13.42 4.40 -16.91
C ALA A 459 12.59 4.72 -18.17
N LYS A 460 11.75 5.76 -18.17
CA LYS A 460 10.75 6.05 -19.22
C LYS A 460 10.86 7.46 -19.83
N ASN A 461 11.83 8.25 -19.38
CA ASN A 461 12.11 9.58 -19.92
C ASN A 461 13.62 9.83 -20.07
N ASP A 462 13.97 10.67 -21.03
CA ASP A 462 15.35 10.88 -21.46
C ASP A 462 16.19 11.62 -20.40
N TYR A 463 15.53 12.41 -19.55
CA TYR A 463 16.13 13.12 -18.42
C TYR A 463 16.32 12.24 -17.16
N GLN A 464 15.87 10.98 -17.19
CA GLN A 464 15.90 10.05 -16.06
C GLN A 464 15.22 10.59 -14.78
N LEU A 465 14.20 11.44 -14.94
CA LEU A 465 13.45 12.06 -13.85
C LEU A 465 12.69 11.02 -13.04
N ASP A 466 12.80 11.12 -11.72
CA ASP A 466 12.03 10.33 -10.76
C ASP A 466 11.60 11.20 -9.58
N ASP A 467 10.33 11.58 -9.58
CA ASP A 467 9.72 12.54 -8.65
C ASP A 467 9.85 12.10 -7.19
N ILE A 468 9.53 10.84 -6.90
CA ILE A 468 9.60 10.33 -5.53
C ILE A 468 11.04 10.23 -5.04
N GLN A 469 12.01 10.01 -5.92
CA GLN A 469 13.42 9.92 -5.52
C GLN A 469 13.97 11.32 -5.27
N PHE A 470 13.52 12.28 -6.08
CA PHE A 470 13.88 13.68 -5.97
C PHE A 470 13.31 14.32 -4.70
N LEU A 471 12.03 14.07 -4.41
CA LEU A 471 11.29 14.64 -3.27
C LEU A 471 11.51 13.87 -1.96
N LEU A 472 11.76 12.56 -2.01
CA LEU A 472 12.02 11.72 -0.83
C LEU A 472 13.31 10.90 -1.01
N PRO A 473 14.48 11.55 -1.06
CA PRO A 473 15.75 10.88 -1.30
C PRO A 473 16.08 9.87 -0.19
N GLY A 474 16.70 8.75 -0.58
CA GLY A 474 17.10 7.69 0.35
C GLY A 474 15.94 6.87 0.93
N THR A 475 14.71 7.03 0.41
CA THR A 475 13.61 6.14 0.77
C THR A 475 13.64 4.84 -0.03
N VAL A 476 13.30 3.74 0.64
CA VAL A 476 13.11 2.43 0.02
C VAL A 476 11.68 2.32 -0.52
N ARG A 477 11.55 2.07 -1.83
CA ARG A 477 10.24 2.06 -2.49
C ARG A 477 9.47 0.78 -2.28
N LEU A 478 8.22 0.94 -1.83
CA LEU A 478 7.20 -0.09 -1.88
C LEU A 478 6.27 0.18 -3.07
N SER A 479 5.68 -0.86 -3.64
CA SER A 479 4.69 -0.75 -4.70
C SER A 479 3.62 -1.80 -4.53
N ILE A 480 2.37 -1.42 -4.74
CA ILE A 480 1.28 -2.40 -4.83
C ILE A 480 0.98 -2.83 -6.26
N HIS A 481 1.57 -2.18 -7.26
CA HIS A 481 1.43 -2.55 -8.68
C HIS A 481 2.42 -3.66 -9.03
N ASN A 482 2.02 -4.58 -9.90
CA ASN A 482 2.94 -5.59 -10.45
C ASN A 482 3.93 -4.85 -11.36
N LYS A 483 5.18 -4.67 -10.91
CA LYS A 483 6.27 -4.12 -11.73
C LYS A 483 7.24 -5.24 -12.10
N PRO A 484 7.99 -5.12 -13.22
CA PRO A 484 9.02 -6.08 -13.56
C PRO A 484 9.99 -6.29 -12.39
N SER A 485 10.46 -7.53 -12.22
CA SER A 485 11.31 -7.95 -11.09
C SER A 485 12.64 -7.18 -10.98
N ASN A 486 13.06 -6.52 -12.06
CA ASN A 486 14.27 -5.71 -12.13
C ASN A 486 14.15 -4.31 -11.50
N CYS A 487 12.95 -3.88 -11.11
CA CYS A 487 12.79 -2.64 -10.37
C CYS A 487 13.25 -2.82 -8.92
N GLU A 488 14.00 -1.84 -8.39
CA GLU A 488 14.46 -1.75 -6.99
C GLU A 488 13.31 -1.41 -6.03
N GLN A 489 12.16 -2.07 -6.19
CA GLN A 489 10.94 -1.85 -5.40
C GLN A 489 10.45 -3.15 -4.79
N PHE A 490 9.92 -3.08 -3.56
CA PHE A 490 9.30 -4.21 -2.90
C PHE A 490 7.80 -4.25 -3.21
N LEU A 491 7.36 -5.36 -3.82
CA LEU A 491 5.96 -5.55 -4.19
C LEU A 491 5.16 -6.06 -3.00
N ILE A 492 4.20 -5.26 -2.53
CA ILE A 492 3.38 -5.59 -1.37
C ILE A 492 1.89 -5.69 -1.74
N LYS A 493 1.16 -6.50 -0.98
CA LYS A 493 -0.28 -6.54 -0.91
C LYS A 493 -0.74 -5.44 0.03
N CYS A 494 -1.83 -4.80 -0.32
CA CYS A 494 -2.53 -3.89 0.57
C CYS A 494 -4.03 -4.16 0.42
N GLY A 495 -4.69 -4.34 1.55
CA GLY A 495 -6.09 -4.64 1.81
C GLY A 495 -6.63 -6.02 1.40
N PRO A 496 -7.79 -6.40 1.96
CA PRO A 496 -8.52 -7.65 1.73
C PRO A 496 -9.21 -7.72 0.34
N ASN A 497 -8.65 -7.09 -0.68
CA ASN A 497 -9.32 -7.00 -1.97
C ASN A 497 -9.53 -8.36 -2.61
N LEU A 498 -10.73 -8.57 -3.12
CA LEU A 498 -11.06 -9.73 -3.94
C LEU A 498 -10.72 -9.49 -5.42
N HIS A 499 -10.80 -8.23 -5.88
CA HIS A 499 -10.77 -7.91 -7.31
C HIS A 499 -9.83 -6.76 -7.71
N ARG A 500 -9.51 -5.80 -6.82
CA ARG A 500 -8.76 -4.57 -7.15
C ARG A 500 -7.73 -4.12 -6.11
N GLN A 501 -7.21 -2.91 -6.24
CA GLN A 501 -6.40 -2.22 -5.22
C GLN A 501 -7.32 -1.65 -4.12
N PRO A 502 -6.89 -1.56 -2.85
CA PRO A 502 -7.78 -1.38 -1.68
C PRO A 502 -8.44 -0.01 -1.54
N TRP A 503 -7.96 1.00 -2.24
CA TRP A 503 -8.61 2.32 -2.29
C TRP A 503 -9.60 2.44 -3.46
N HIS A 504 -9.93 1.32 -4.10
CA HIS A 504 -10.86 1.25 -5.23
C HIS A 504 -12.17 0.55 -4.89
N GLY A 505 -12.73 0.86 -3.72
CA GLY A 505 -14.03 0.33 -3.34
C GLY A 505 -14.47 0.79 -1.95
N THR A 506 -15.54 0.15 -1.48
CA THR A 506 -16.10 0.36 -0.15
C THR A 506 -15.82 -0.85 0.73
N ALA A 507 -15.64 -0.61 2.03
CA ALA A 507 -15.46 -1.70 2.97
C ALA A 507 -16.76 -2.50 3.16
N GLY A 508 -16.61 -3.82 3.20
CA GLY A 508 -17.65 -4.77 3.53
C GLY A 508 -17.19 -5.73 4.62
N LEU A 509 -18.12 -6.19 5.46
CA LEU A 509 -17.88 -7.17 6.51
C LEU A 509 -18.78 -8.38 6.29
N ARG A 510 -18.16 -9.56 6.22
CA ARG A 510 -18.88 -10.83 6.09
C ARG A 510 -18.34 -11.90 7.02
N LEU A 511 -19.18 -12.89 7.27
CA LEU A 511 -18.79 -14.10 7.98
C LEU A 511 -18.17 -15.10 7.00
N ARG A 512 -16.90 -15.50 7.23
CA ARG A 512 -16.29 -16.64 6.52
C ARG A 512 -16.30 -17.88 7.40
N LYS A 513 -16.65 -19.02 6.80
CA LYS A 513 -16.46 -20.34 7.41
C LYS A 513 -15.20 -20.96 6.82
N ASN A 514 -14.17 -21.16 7.64
CA ASN A 514 -12.94 -21.87 7.25
C ASN A 514 -12.71 -23.02 8.21
N LYS A 515 -12.70 -24.26 7.68
CA LYS A 515 -12.42 -25.49 8.44
C LYS A 515 -13.25 -25.59 9.75
N GLY A 516 -14.56 -25.32 9.67
CA GLY A 516 -15.47 -25.37 10.81
C GLY A 516 -15.43 -24.15 11.75
N GLN A 517 -14.45 -23.25 11.62
CA GLN A 517 -14.39 -22.01 12.40
C GLN A 517 -15.04 -20.84 11.63
N ARG A 518 -15.92 -20.10 12.32
CA ARG A 518 -16.50 -18.85 11.83
C ARG A 518 -15.56 -17.70 12.19
N SER A 519 -15.16 -16.91 11.20
CA SER A 519 -14.36 -15.69 11.42
C SER A 519 -14.93 -14.53 10.62
N MET A 520 -14.89 -13.33 11.18
CA MET A 520 -15.25 -12.13 10.44
C MET A 520 -14.10 -11.74 9.52
N SER A 521 -14.45 -11.41 8.28
CA SER A 521 -13.50 -11.02 7.24
C SER A 521 -13.98 -9.70 6.67
N PHE A 522 -13.09 -8.72 6.65
CA PHE A 522 -13.28 -7.58 5.79
C PHE A 522 -13.06 -7.98 4.33
N GLU A 523 -13.68 -7.22 3.45
CA GLU A 523 -13.46 -7.23 2.01
C GLU A 523 -13.65 -5.81 1.48
N ILE A 524 -13.06 -5.54 0.32
CA ILE A 524 -13.23 -4.28 -0.39
C ILE A 524 -13.73 -4.64 -1.79
N ARG A 525 -14.86 -4.05 -2.16
CA ARG A 525 -15.59 -4.29 -3.41
C ARG A 525 -16.20 -2.99 -3.93
N LEU A 526 -16.67 -3.00 -5.18
CA LEU A 526 -17.40 -1.87 -5.74
C LEU A 526 -18.70 -1.65 -4.96
N SER A 527 -19.09 -0.39 -4.77
CA SER A 527 -20.36 -0.03 -4.14
C SER A 527 -21.56 -0.72 -4.78
N PHE A 528 -21.58 -0.87 -6.11
CA PHE A 528 -22.65 -1.58 -6.82
C PHE A 528 -22.74 -3.07 -6.45
N GLU A 529 -21.62 -3.75 -6.21
CA GLU A 529 -21.64 -5.14 -5.77
C GLU A 529 -22.41 -5.27 -4.44
N TYR A 530 -22.20 -4.37 -3.47
CA TYR A 530 -22.93 -4.40 -2.20
C TYR A 530 -24.40 -3.99 -2.31
N LYS A 531 -24.76 -3.20 -3.33
CA LYS A 531 -26.16 -2.81 -3.55
C LYS A 531 -26.98 -3.97 -4.11
N VAL A 532 -26.34 -4.83 -4.91
CA VAL A 532 -26.92 -6.04 -5.51
C VAL A 532 -26.87 -7.23 -4.55
N ASP A 533 -25.71 -7.48 -3.94
CA ASP A 533 -25.54 -8.52 -2.92
C ASP A 533 -26.23 -8.10 -1.62
N LYS A 534 -26.68 -9.06 -0.81
CA LYS A 534 -27.50 -8.81 0.39
C LYS A 534 -26.74 -8.09 1.53
N TYR A 535 -26.23 -6.88 1.34
CA TYR A 535 -25.54 -6.06 2.32
C TYR A 535 -26.40 -4.90 2.81
N ILE A 536 -26.14 -4.48 4.03
CA ILE A 536 -26.82 -3.39 4.73
C ILE A 536 -25.75 -2.34 5.07
N PRO A 537 -25.95 -1.06 4.72
CA PRO A 537 -24.99 -0.01 5.03
C PRO A 537 -25.03 0.33 6.53
N ILE A 538 -23.86 0.69 7.09
CA ILE A 538 -23.70 1.19 8.45
C ILE A 538 -23.25 2.65 8.38
N PHE A 539 -24.02 3.54 9.00
CA PHE A 539 -23.77 4.97 9.07
C PHE A 539 -23.30 5.39 10.46
N ILE A 540 -22.68 6.57 10.53
CA ILE A 540 -22.42 7.24 11.80
C ILE A 540 -23.65 8.02 12.21
N LYS A 541 -24.14 7.77 13.43
CA LYS A 541 -25.30 8.46 14.01
C LYS A 541 -25.04 9.97 14.07
N LYS A 542 -25.96 10.75 13.50
CA LYS A 542 -26.00 12.21 13.65
C LYS A 542 -26.48 12.53 15.06
N ASP A 543 -25.61 13.05 15.93
CA ASP A 543 -25.98 13.47 17.28
C ASP A 543 -25.89 15.00 17.40
N SER A 544 -26.75 15.59 18.22
CA SER A 544 -26.78 17.04 18.50
C SER A 544 -25.48 17.55 19.14
N ALA A 545 -24.71 16.67 19.80
CA ALA A 545 -23.41 16.99 20.38
C ALA A 545 -22.25 16.93 19.35
N THR A 546 -22.38 16.14 18.28
CA THR A 546 -21.37 16.01 17.22
C THR A 546 -21.47 17.14 16.19
N SER A 547 -22.58 17.87 16.15
CA SER A 547 -22.83 18.91 15.14
C SER A 547 -22.11 20.24 15.37
N ASN A 548 -21.68 20.57 16.61
CA ASN A 548 -21.15 21.91 16.92
C ASN A 548 -19.75 21.96 17.57
N ARG A 549 -19.15 20.83 17.99
CA ARG A 549 -17.85 20.86 18.72
C ARG A 549 -16.74 19.94 18.20
N HIS A 550 -17.04 18.95 17.37
CA HIS A 550 -16.04 17.99 16.90
C HIS A 550 -15.86 18.09 15.38
N HIS A 551 -14.76 18.72 14.96
CA HIS A 551 -14.32 18.74 13.56
C HIS A 551 -13.56 17.44 13.21
N ASP A 552 -14.04 16.29 13.66
CA ASP A 552 -13.44 15.00 13.35
C ASP A 552 -14.08 14.34 12.11
N HIS A 553 -13.43 13.31 11.60
CA HIS A 553 -13.81 12.66 10.36
C HIS A 553 -15.14 11.89 10.49
N LEU A 554 -15.47 11.38 11.68
CA LEU A 554 -16.73 10.66 11.93
C LEU A 554 -17.92 11.61 11.91
N ALA A 555 -17.79 12.80 12.51
CA ALA A 555 -18.79 13.85 12.40
C ALA A 555 -18.97 14.30 10.94
N THR A 556 -17.89 14.36 10.17
CA THR A 556 -17.94 14.69 8.75
C THR A 556 -18.67 13.62 7.94
N LEU A 557 -18.36 12.33 8.17
CA LEU A 557 -19.06 11.18 7.57
C LEU A 557 -20.56 11.20 7.88
N ALA A 558 -20.92 11.45 9.15
CA ALA A 558 -22.31 11.58 9.57
C ALA A 558 -23.01 12.72 8.82
N ARG A 559 -22.38 13.91 8.72
CA ARG A 559 -22.96 15.08 8.05
C ARG A 559 -23.28 14.84 6.57
N ILE A 560 -22.39 14.13 5.86
CA ILE A 560 -22.56 13.86 4.43
C ILE A 560 -23.32 12.55 4.13
N ASP A 561 -23.82 11.87 5.18
CA ASP A 561 -24.59 10.63 5.06
C ASP A 561 -23.83 9.53 4.30
N GLN A 562 -22.53 9.40 4.59
CA GLN A 562 -21.69 8.38 3.95
C GLN A 562 -21.57 7.15 4.86
N PRO A 563 -21.75 5.93 4.33
CA PRO A 563 -21.54 4.72 5.12
C PRO A 563 -20.06 4.55 5.48
N ILE A 564 -19.80 4.10 6.70
CA ILE A 564 -18.44 3.77 7.16
C ILE A 564 -18.07 2.30 6.83
N LEU A 565 -19.06 1.45 6.60
CA LEU A 565 -18.91 0.02 6.31
C LEU A 565 -20.23 -0.55 5.79
N TRP A 566 -20.18 -1.59 4.96
CA TRP A 566 -21.32 -2.45 4.63
C TRP A 566 -21.25 -3.78 5.39
N ILE A 567 -22.39 -4.30 5.84
CA ILE A 567 -22.45 -5.60 6.52
C ILE A 567 -23.32 -6.59 5.76
N HIS A 568 -22.84 -7.82 5.56
CA HIS A 568 -23.64 -8.85 4.92
C HIS A 568 -24.85 -9.21 5.79
N SER A 569 -26.03 -9.35 5.19
CA SER A 569 -27.32 -9.67 5.84
C SER A 569 -27.26 -10.91 6.74
N ASN A 570 -26.66 -12.03 6.29
CA ASN A 570 -26.42 -13.20 7.15
C ASN A 570 -25.69 -12.86 8.46
N LEU A 571 -24.76 -11.91 8.45
CA LEU A 571 -24.07 -11.47 9.65
C LEU A 571 -24.98 -10.56 10.49
N ALA A 572 -25.73 -9.66 9.86
CA ALA A 572 -26.72 -8.83 10.54
C ALA A 572 -27.78 -9.69 11.26
N GLN A 573 -28.40 -10.66 10.57
CA GLN A 573 -29.41 -11.57 11.13
C GLN A 573 -28.92 -12.39 12.32
N LEU A 574 -27.62 -12.73 12.35
CA LEU A 574 -27.05 -13.55 13.44
C LEU A 574 -26.84 -12.76 14.74
N TYR A 575 -26.68 -11.44 14.66
CA TYR A 575 -26.15 -10.65 15.77
C TYR A 575 -26.95 -9.40 16.09
N VAL A 576 -27.81 -8.94 15.17
CA VAL A 576 -28.71 -7.82 15.38
C VAL A 576 -30.09 -8.37 15.73
N SER A 577 -30.44 -8.31 17.01
CA SER A 577 -31.81 -8.52 17.49
C SER A 577 -32.66 -7.26 17.23
N ASP A 578 -33.96 -7.31 17.56
CA ASP A 578 -34.93 -6.21 17.36
C ASP A 578 -34.46 -4.83 17.88
N ASP A 579 -33.50 -4.79 18.80
CA ASP A 579 -32.94 -3.57 19.40
C ASP A 579 -31.89 -2.83 18.52
N ASN A 580 -31.57 -3.29 17.31
CA ASN A 580 -30.56 -2.69 16.41
C ASN A 580 -29.14 -2.56 17.02
N ASP A 581 -28.82 -3.36 18.04
CA ASP A 581 -27.53 -3.28 18.75
C ASP A 581 -26.39 -3.98 17.97
N LEU A 582 -25.61 -3.19 17.24
CA LEU A 582 -24.43 -3.64 16.49
C LEU A 582 -23.23 -4.02 17.38
N SER A 583 -23.23 -3.68 18.67
CA SER A 583 -22.09 -3.96 19.56
C SER A 583 -21.78 -5.45 19.64
N ARG A 584 -22.82 -6.28 19.61
CA ARG A 584 -22.74 -7.75 19.65
C ARG A 584 -21.97 -8.36 18.49
N ILE A 585 -21.95 -7.73 17.31
CA ILE A 585 -21.14 -8.18 16.18
C ILE A 585 -19.67 -8.08 16.55
N PHE A 586 -19.25 -6.91 17.01
CA PHE A 586 -17.85 -6.67 17.34
C PHE A 586 -17.43 -7.34 18.65
N ASP A 587 -18.35 -7.60 19.58
CA ASP A 587 -18.07 -8.28 20.85
C ASP A 587 -18.02 -9.80 20.75
N LYS A 588 -18.84 -10.42 19.89
CA LYS A 588 -18.78 -11.87 19.63
C LYS A 588 -17.81 -12.26 18.52
N ALA A 589 -17.20 -11.28 17.85
CA ALA A 589 -16.12 -11.48 16.90
C ALA A 589 -14.84 -11.94 17.62
N ASN A 590 -14.77 -13.21 18.01
CA ASN A 590 -13.58 -13.74 18.68
C ASN A 590 -12.29 -13.66 17.83
N LYS A 591 -12.39 -13.37 16.51
CA LYS A 591 -11.28 -13.08 15.58
C LYS A 591 -11.77 -12.19 14.43
N ILE A 592 -11.32 -10.94 14.36
CA ILE A 592 -11.48 -10.08 13.18
C ILE A 592 -10.23 -10.26 12.33
N ARG A 593 -10.37 -10.81 11.12
CA ARG A 593 -9.20 -11.02 10.26
C ARG A 593 -9.01 -9.86 9.29
N LEU A 594 -7.91 -9.13 9.47
CA LEU A 594 -7.32 -8.24 8.46
C LEU A 594 -6.58 -9.12 7.42
N ILE A 595 -7.30 -9.89 6.61
CA ILE A 595 -6.67 -10.70 5.54
C ILE A 595 -6.28 -9.82 4.36
#